data_AF-A0AAU5KAL2-F1
#
_entry.id   AF-A0AAU5KAL2-F1
#
_cell.length_a   1.000
_cell.length_b   1.000
_cell.length_c   1.000
_cell.angle_alpha   90.00
_cell.angle_beta   90.00
_cell.angle_gamma   90.00
#
_symmetry.space_group_name_H-M   'P 1'
#
loop_
_entity.id
_entity.type
_entity.pdbx_description
1 polymer ?
#
loop_
_entity_poly.entity_id
_entity_poly.type
_entity_poly.pdbx_seq_one_letter_code
_entity_poly.pdbx_strand_id
1 'polypeptide(L)'
;MPEVPAARRSSGELEAQVLAALWAADRPLTPHDVQAALGGELARTTIATILARLHEKGTVGRTRAGRAYAYTPTVQDPAGLAARRMRTELDREQDRSTVLARFVSDLSADDERLLRELLGDGHGDAVPGDGGGQALGGVR
;
A
#
# COMPACT_ATOMS: atom_id res chain seq x y z
N MET A 1 -30.44 9.66 -17.85
CA MET A 1 -29.24 9.76 -16.98
C MET A 1 -28.36 8.56 -17.31
N PRO A 2 -27.12 8.74 -17.80
CA PRO A 2 -26.24 7.63 -18.13
C PRO A 2 -25.73 6.95 -16.86
N GLU A 3 -25.62 5.62 -16.91
CA GLU A 3 -25.07 4.77 -15.84
C GLU A 3 -23.60 5.11 -15.61
N VAL A 4 -23.24 5.36 -14.35
CA VAL A 4 -21.85 5.57 -13.93
C VAL A 4 -21.15 4.20 -13.95
N PRO A 5 -20.13 3.97 -14.80
CA PRO A 5 -19.39 2.72 -14.76
C PRO A 5 -18.65 2.64 -13.43
N ALA A 6 -18.92 1.57 -12.67
CA ALA A 6 -18.27 1.27 -11.40
C ALA A 6 -16.76 1.49 -11.55
N ALA A 7 -16.27 2.56 -10.90
CA ALA A 7 -14.88 2.95 -10.94
C ALA A 7 -14.06 1.71 -10.57
N ARG A 8 -13.16 1.30 -11.47
CA ARG A 8 -12.18 0.26 -11.18
C ARG A 8 -11.44 0.73 -9.94
N ARG A 9 -11.77 0.14 -8.79
CA ARG A 9 -11.04 0.32 -7.53
C ARG A 9 -9.55 0.31 -7.87
N SER A 10 -8.81 1.31 -7.42
CA SER A 10 -7.38 1.38 -7.72
C SER A 10 -6.74 0.07 -7.24
N SER A 11 -5.79 -0.49 -7.99
CA SER A 11 -5.21 -1.82 -7.69
C SER A 11 -4.74 -1.94 -6.23
N GLY A 12 -4.31 -0.82 -5.63
CA GLY A 12 -3.91 -0.75 -4.22
C GLY A 12 -5.06 -0.81 -3.22
N GLU A 13 -6.24 -0.28 -3.54
CA GLU A 13 -7.45 -0.38 -2.71
C GLU A 13 -7.93 -1.83 -2.64
N LEU A 14 -7.91 -2.53 -3.78
CA LEU A 14 -8.36 -3.91 -3.86
C LEU A 14 -7.39 -4.88 -3.18
N GLU A 15 -6.08 -4.66 -3.32
CA GLU A 15 -5.07 -5.38 -2.53
C GLU A 15 -5.31 -5.21 -1.02
N ALA A 16 -5.62 -3.99 -0.57
CA ALA A 16 -5.88 -3.72 0.84
C ALA A 16 -7.15 -4.44 1.36
N GLN A 17 -8.22 -4.47 0.57
CA GLN A 17 -9.46 -5.18 0.92
C GLN A 17 -9.23 -6.70 1.03
N VAL A 18 -8.49 -7.29 0.08
CA VAL A 18 -8.14 -8.72 0.12
C VAL A 18 -7.32 -9.06 1.35
N LEU A 19 -6.36 -8.22 1.72
CA LEU A 19 -5.53 -8.43 2.92
C LEU A 19 -6.32 -8.25 4.21
N ALA A 20 -7.23 -7.27 4.26
CA ALA A 20 -8.13 -7.10 5.39
C ALA A 20 -9.03 -8.33 5.60
N ALA A 21 -9.56 -8.91 4.51
CA ALA A 21 -10.34 -10.14 4.59
C ALA A 21 -9.53 -11.34 5.09
N LEU A 22 -8.28 -11.47 4.64
CA LEU A 22 -7.36 -12.54 5.10
C LEU A 22 -6.97 -12.39 6.57
N TRP A 23 -6.79 -11.16 7.07
CA TRP A 23 -6.48 -10.90 8.47
C TRP A 23 -7.69 -11.06 9.40
N ALA A 24 -8.89 -10.75 8.93
CA ALA A 24 -10.12 -10.92 9.69
C ALA A 24 -10.53 -12.40 9.86
N ALA A 25 -9.91 -13.30 9.10
CA ALA A 25 -10.20 -14.73 9.16
C ALA A 25 -9.17 -15.47 10.01
N ASP A 26 -9.65 -16.25 10.97
CA ASP A 26 -8.83 -17.18 11.77
C ASP A 26 -8.40 -18.45 11.01
N ARG A 27 -8.68 -18.51 9.70
CA ARG A 27 -8.40 -19.67 8.84
C ARG A 27 -7.85 -19.24 7.48
N PRO A 28 -7.06 -20.11 6.80
CA PRO A 28 -6.69 -19.90 5.42
C PRO A 28 -7.93 -19.71 4.53
N LEU A 29 -7.92 -18.71 3.66
CA LEU A 29 -9.04 -18.40 2.76
C LEU A 29 -8.71 -18.76 1.31
N THR A 30 -9.65 -19.41 0.62
CA THR A 30 -9.57 -19.59 -0.82
C THR A 30 -10.03 -18.32 -1.56
N PRO A 31 -9.74 -18.16 -2.87
CA PRO A 31 -10.29 -17.06 -3.66
C PRO A 31 -11.81 -16.95 -3.60
N HIS A 32 -12.51 -18.08 -3.40
CA HIS A 32 -13.96 -18.11 -3.21
C HIS A 32 -14.37 -17.56 -1.83
N ASP A 33 -13.67 -17.95 -0.77
CA ASP A 33 -13.94 -17.42 0.58
C ASP A 33 -13.69 -15.91 0.65
N VAL A 34 -12.60 -15.43 0.03
CA VAL A 34 -12.30 -13.99 -0.03
C VAL A 34 -13.37 -13.25 -0.84
N GLN A 35 -13.85 -13.83 -1.94
CA GLN A 35 -14.95 -13.25 -2.71
C GLN A 35 -16.23 -13.11 -1.88
N ALA A 36 -16.56 -14.14 -1.09
CA ALA A 36 -17.72 -14.11 -0.19
C ALA A 36 -17.55 -13.05 0.90
N ALA A 37 -16.36 -12.94 1.50
CA ALA A 37 -16.03 -11.93 2.52
C ALA A 37 -16.11 -10.49 1.99
N LEU A 38 -15.85 -10.28 0.69
CA LEU A 38 -15.94 -8.98 0.02
C LEU A 38 -17.32 -8.68 -0.59
N GLY A 39 -18.35 -9.50 -0.26
CA GLY A 39 -19.73 -9.27 -0.71
C GLY A 39 -20.03 -9.67 -2.15
N GLY A 40 -19.17 -10.47 -2.80
CA GLY A 40 -19.47 -11.05 -4.12
C GLY A 40 -19.32 -10.13 -5.33
N GLU A 41 -19.16 -8.83 -5.12
CA GLU A 41 -19.06 -7.78 -6.16
C GLU A 41 -17.88 -7.96 -7.14
N LEU A 42 -16.85 -8.69 -6.73
CA LEU A 42 -15.63 -8.89 -7.51
C LEU A 42 -15.59 -10.27 -8.15
N ALA A 43 -15.15 -10.33 -9.41
CA ALA A 43 -14.91 -11.59 -10.08
C ALA A 43 -13.82 -12.40 -9.36
N ARG A 44 -14.07 -13.69 -9.18
CA ARG A 44 -13.14 -14.66 -8.57
C ARG A 44 -11.75 -14.65 -9.21
N THR A 45 -11.67 -14.44 -10.52
CA THR A 45 -10.40 -14.39 -11.28
C THR A 45 -9.58 -13.15 -10.96
N THR A 46 -10.23 -12.02 -10.70
CA THR A 46 -9.58 -10.79 -10.23
C THR A 46 -8.95 -11.01 -8.85
N ILE A 47 -9.71 -11.62 -7.93
CA ILE A 47 -9.22 -11.97 -6.59
C ILE A 47 -8.06 -12.96 -6.67
N ALA A 48 -8.16 -13.99 -7.52
CA ALA A 48 -7.09 -14.95 -7.72
C ALA A 48 -5.80 -14.29 -8.25
N THR A 49 -5.93 -13.34 -9.18
CA THR A 49 -4.78 -12.58 -9.72
C THR A 49 -4.13 -11.74 -8.63
N ILE A 50 -4.91 -11.11 -7.77
CA ILE A 50 -4.40 -10.27 -6.68
C ILE A 50 -3.72 -11.11 -5.60
N LEU A 51 -4.33 -12.23 -5.20
CA LEU A 51 -3.71 -13.17 -4.27
C LEU A 51 -2.39 -13.73 -4.82
N ALA A 52 -2.31 -14.00 -6.12
CA ALA A 52 -1.06 -14.43 -6.77
C ALA A 52 0.01 -13.33 -6.69
N ARG A 53 -0.33 -12.07 -7.01
CA ARG A 53 0.59 -10.93 -6.89
C ARG A 53 1.06 -10.70 -5.45
N LEU A 54 0.15 -10.80 -4.47
CA LEU A 54 0.51 -10.67 -3.06
C LEU A 54 1.41 -11.81 -2.58
N HIS A 55 1.22 -13.00 -3.12
CA HIS A 55 2.08 -14.15 -2.85
C HIS A 55 3.46 -14.00 -3.49
N GLU A 56 3.55 -13.51 -4.73
CA GLU A 56 4.84 -13.16 -5.37
C GLU A 56 5.60 -12.09 -4.58
N LYS A 57 4.89 -11.13 -3.99
CA LYS A 57 5.44 -10.12 -3.08
C LYS A 57 5.80 -10.67 -1.68
N GLY A 58 5.49 -11.93 -1.38
CA GLY A 58 5.73 -12.54 -0.05
C GLY A 58 4.83 -12.03 1.07
N THR A 59 3.78 -11.27 0.77
CA THR A 59 2.84 -10.68 1.75
C THR A 59 1.79 -11.70 2.24
N VAL A 60 1.55 -12.74 1.45
CA VAL A 60 0.68 -13.87 1.82
C VAL A 60 1.37 -15.18 1.47
N GLY A 61 1.22 -16.18 2.33
CA GLY A 61 1.55 -17.57 2.06
C GLY A 61 0.39 -18.26 1.36
N ARG A 62 0.67 -19.41 0.74
CA ARG A 62 -0.36 -20.27 0.17
C ARG A 62 -0.15 -21.72 0.57
N THR A 63 -1.23 -22.42 0.84
CA THR A 63 -1.27 -23.86 1.11
C THR A 63 -2.26 -24.52 0.17
N ARG A 64 -1.97 -25.76 -0.25
CA ARG A 64 -2.87 -26.49 -1.15
C ARG A 64 -4.13 -26.92 -0.38
N ALA A 65 -5.30 -26.54 -0.91
CA ALA A 65 -6.61 -26.88 -0.37
C ALA A 65 -7.47 -27.54 -1.47
N GLY A 66 -7.29 -28.85 -1.64
CA GLY A 66 -7.97 -29.63 -2.69
C GLY A 66 -7.54 -29.21 -4.09
N ARG A 67 -8.47 -28.67 -4.89
CA ARG A 67 -8.24 -28.16 -6.27
C ARG A 67 -7.84 -26.69 -6.31
N ALA A 68 -7.84 -25.98 -5.18
CA ALA A 68 -7.47 -24.58 -5.08
C ALA A 68 -6.30 -24.37 -4.10
N TYR A 69 -5.77 -23.16 -4.07
CA TYR A 69 -4.89 -22.70 -3.00
C TYR A 69 -5.69 -21.90 -1.99
N ALA A 70 -5.43 -22.14 -0.70
CA ALA A 70 -5.85 -21.28 0.38
C ALA A 70 -4.69 -20.38 0.77
N TYR A 71 -4.97 -19.12 1.07
CA TYR A 71 -3.98 -18.11 1.37
C TYR A 71 -4.04 -17.73 2.84
N THR A 72 -2.86 -17.48 3.42
CA THR A 72 -2.70 -16.98 4.78
C THR A 72 -1.82 -15.74 4.75
N PRO A 73 -2.03 -14.75 5.61
CA PRO A 73 -1.05 -13.69 5.79
C PRO A 73 0.25 -14.29 6.34
N THR A 74 1.40 -13.96 5.74
CA THR A 74 2.73 -14.49 6.15
C THR A 74 3.20 -13.91 7.48
N VAL A 75 2.77 -12.69 7.81
CA VAL A 75 2.99 -12.02 9.10
C VAL A 75 1.73 -11.25 9.47
N GLN A 76 1.31 -11.31 10.74
CA GLN A 76 0.34 -10.35 11.27
C GLN A 76 1.05 -9.00 11.35
N ASP A 77 0.87 -8.15 10.34
CA ASP A 77 1.50 -6.82 10.21
C ASP A 77 0.47 -5.70 10.52
N PRO A 78 0.20 -5.42 11.80
CA PRO A 78 -0.74 -4.39 12.20
C PRO A 78 -0.30 -2.99 11.77
N ALA A 79 1.02 -2.74 11.71
CA ALA A 79 1.58 -1.46 11.26
C ALA A 79 1.31 -1.24 9.77
N GLY A 80 1.52 -2.26 8.92
CA GLY A 80 1.18 -2.19 7.50
C GLY A 80 -0.31 -2.04 7.23
N LEU A 81 -1.18 -2.63 8.07
CA LEU A 81 -2.63 -2.38 7.98
C LEU A 81 -2.97 -0.91 8.30
N ALA A 82 -2.40 -0.35 9.37
CA ALA A 82 -2.61 1.03 9.75
C ALA A 82 -2.14 2.00 8.65
N ALA A 83 -0.94 1.80 8.11
CA ALA A 83 -0.40 2.60 7.01
C ALA A 83 -1.28 2.53 5.74
N ARG A 84 -1.82 1.35 5.42
CA ARG A 84 -2.74 1.20 4.29
C ARG A 84 -4.07 1.92 4.50
N ARG A 85 -4.62 1.89 5.71
CA ARG A 85 -5.84 2.64 6.05
C ARG A 85 -5.61 4.14 5.90
N MET A 86 -4.50 4.66 6.45
CA MET A 86 -4.11 6.06 6.27
C MET A 86 -4.02 6.46 4.79
N ARG A 87 -3.39 5.61 3.95
CA ARG A 87 -3.31 5.83 2.50
C ARG A 87 -4.68 5.84 1.84
N THR A 88 -5.56 4.91 2.19
CA THR A 88 -6.91 4.83 1.61
C THR A 88 -7.75 6.07 1.95
N GLU A 89 -7.67 6.60 3.18
CA GLU A 89 -8.34 7.85 3.51
C GLU A 89 -7.78 9.03 2.72
N LEU A 90 -6.45 9.10 2.58
CA LEU A 90 -5.82 10.15 1.76
C LEU A 90 -6.22 10.06 0.28
N ASP A 91 -6.38 8.86 -0.27
CA ASP A 91 -6.75 8.65 -1.67
C ASP A 91 -8.20 9.07 -2.00
N ARG A 92 -9.09 9.12 -0.99
CA ARG A 92 -10.49 9.54 -1.15
C ARG A 92 -10.65 11.05 -1.30
N GLU A 93 -9.67 11.81 -0.81
CA GLU A 93 -9.71 13.26 -0.82
C GLU A 93 -9.06 13.81 -2.09
N GLN A 94 -9.74 14.78 -2.73
CA GLN A 94 -9.20 15.45 -3.92
C GLN A 94 -8.04 16.38 -3.55
N ASP A 95 -8.09 17.00 -2.37
CA ASP A 95 -7.04 17.89 -1.86
C ASP A 95 -6.16 17.17 -0.82
N ARG A 96 -5.26 16.32 -1.34
CA ARG A 96 -4.31 15.56 -0.54
C ARG A 96 -3.34 16.45 0.24
N SER A 97 -2.96 17.59 -0.35
CA SER A 97 -2.09 18.59 0.27
C SER A 97 -2.67 19.10 1.58
N THR A 98 -3.96 19.46 1.57
CA THR A 98 -4.64 19.96 2.77
C THR A 98 -4.76 18.88 3.85
N VAL A 99 -5.10 17.64 3.47
CA VAL A 99 -5.20 16.52 4.42
C VAL A 99 -3.85 16.22 5.08
N LEU A 100 -2.77 16.16 4.30
CA LEU A 100 -1.42 15.94 4.82
C LEU A 100 -0.96 17.09 5.72
N ALA A 101 -1.22 18.35 5.33
CA ALA A 101 -0.87 19.51 6.15
C ALA A 101 -1.59 19.47 7.51
N ARG A 102 -2.87 19.09 7.52
CA ARG A 102 -3.67 18.96 8.74
C ARG A 102 -3.19 17.79 9.60
N PHE A 103 -2.92 16.64 8.98
CA PHE A 103 -2.36 15.47 9.67
C PHE A 103 -1.03 15.78 10.35
N VAL A 104 -0.09 16.40 9.62
CA VAL A 104 1.21 16.80 10.18
C VAL A 104 1.07 17.82 11.30
N SER A 105 0.11 18.75 11.20
CA SER A 105 -0.15 19.75 12.25
C SER A 105 -0.73 19.15 13.53
N ASP A 106 -1.41 18.02 13.43
CA ASP A 106 -2.01 17.30 14.56
C ASP A 106 -1.05 16.25 15.19
N LEU A 107 0.14 16.04 14.62
CA LEU A 107 1.14 15.12 15.17
C LEU A 107 1.76 15.67 16.47
N SER A 108 2.19 14.76 17.33
CA SER A 108 3.04 15.11 18.46
C SER A 108 4.44 15.54 17.96
N ALA A 109 5.17 16.32 18.77
CA ALA A 109 6.53 16.72 18.44
C ALA A 109 7.49 15.52 18.27
N ASP A 110 7.23 14.41 18.97
CA ASP A 110 7.98 13.16 18.81
C ASP A 110 7.68 12.48 17.48
N ASP A 111 6.40 12.36 17.12
CA ASP A 111 5.98 11.75 15.85
C ASP A 111 6.39 12.60 14.64
N GLU A 112 6.36 13.93 14.74
CA GLU A 112 6.82 14.82 13.68
C GLU A 112 8.32 14.64 13.41
N ARG A 113 9.14 14.55 14.48
CA ARG A 113 10.58 14.31 14.35
C ARG A 113 10.85 12.94 13.72
N LEU A 114 10.17 11.90 14.20
CA LEU A 114 10.29 10.55 13.65
C LEU A 114 9.88 10.51 12.18
N LEU A 115 8.78 11.17 11.81
CA LEU A 115 8.34 11.24 10.42
C LEU A 115 9.36 11.97 9.54
N ARG A 116 9.96 13.05 10.04
CA ARG A 116 11.01 13.81 9.33
C ARG A 116 12.28 12.98 9.12
N GLU A 117 12.69 12.21 10.12
CA GLU A 117 13.84 11.29 10.03
C GLU A 117 13.57 10.19 8.99
N LEU A 118 12.41 9.53 9.06
CA LEU A 118 12.01 8.49 8.11
C LEU A 118 11.91 9.02 6.65
N LEU A 119 11.45 10.26 6.46
CA LEU A 119 11.41 10.91 5.15
C LEU A 119 12.78 11.37 4.65
N GLY A 120 13.68 11.75 5.56
CA GLY A 120 15.06 12.13 5.25
C GLY A 120 15.92 10.93 4.84
N ASP A 121 15.82 9.83 5.58
CA ASP A 121 16.55 8.59 5.30
C ASP A 121 16.01 7.83 4.08
N GLY A 122 14.72 7.99 3.76
CA GLY A 122 14.05 7.39 2.60
C GLY A 122 14.18 8.18 1.29
N HIS A 123 14.81 9.37 1.30
CA HIS A 123 14.91 10.23 0.11
C HIS A 123 16.22 11.01 -0.01
N GLY A 124 17.33 10.41 0.44
CA GLY A 124 18.67 10.99 0.31
C GLY A 124 19.61 10.13 -0.54
N ASP A 125 19.50 10.18 -1.88
CA ASP A 125 20.65 10.45 -2.76
C ASP A 125 20.20 10.60 -4.23
N ALA A 126 19.88 11.83 -4.61
CA ALA A 126 20.10 12.35 -5.96
C ALA A 126 20.05 13.89 -5.87
N VAL A 127 21.05 14.47 -5.21
CA VAL A 127 21.41 15.86 -5.47
C VAL A 127 22.33 15.81 -6.70
N PRO A 128 21.89 16.23 -7.90
CA PRO A 128 22.84 16.48 -8.97
C PRO A 128 23.70 17.64 -8.51
N GLY A 129 24.99 17.37 -8.33
CA GLY A 129 25.97 18.36 -7.90
C GLY A 129 25.93 19.58 -8.81
N ASP A 130 25.41 20.69 -8.27
CA ASP A 130 25.69 22.02 -8.79
C ASP A 130 27.13 22.36 -8.39
N GLY A 131 28.06 21.97 -9.26
CA GLY A 131 29.49 22.22 -9.14
C GLY A 131 29.99 23.13 -10.26
N GLY A 132 29.30 24.24 -10.51
CA GLY A 132 29.84 25.33 -11.34
C GLY A 132 30.64 26.31 -10.48
N GLY A 133 31.96 26.41 -10.68
CA GLY A 133 32.73 27.47 -10.01
C GLY A 133 34.26 27.39 -10.01
N GLN A 134 34.88 27.48 -11.20
CA GLN A 134 36.11 28.24 -11.54
C GLN A 134 37.23 28.49 -10.48
N ALA A 135 38.47 28.11 -10.83
CA ALA A 135 39.71 28.92 -10.69
C ALA A 135 40.87 28.19 -11.42
N LEU A 136 41.38 28.69 -12.54
CA LEU A 136 42.56 29.58 -12.64
C LEU A 136 43.85 29.00 -12.04
N GLY A 137 44.86 28.71 -12.89
CA GLY A 137 46.26 28.80 -12.48
C GLY A 137 47.25 27.75 -13.02
N GLY A 138 47.86 28.04 -14.18
CA GLY A 138 49.32 28.11 -14.29
C GLY A 138 50.18 26.86 -14.62
N VAL A 139 50.98 27.03 -15.70
CA VAL A 139 52.43 26.74 -15.79
C VAL A 139 52.80 25.24 -15.77
N ARG A 140 53.32 24.63 -16.85
CA ARG A 140 54.56 24.92 -17.60
C ARG A 140 54.52 24.30 -18.99
#